data_AF-A0A9E7H261-F1
#
_entry.id   AF-A0A9E7H261-F1
#
_cell.length_a   1.000
_cell.length_b   1.000
_cell.length_c   1.000
_cell.angle_alpha   90.00
_cell.angle_beta   90.00
_cell.angle_gamma   90.00
#
_symmetry.space_group_name_H-M   'P 1'
#
loop_
_entity.id
_entity.type
_entity.pdbx_description
1 polymer ?
#
loop_
_entity_poly.entity_id
_entity_poly.type
_entity_poly.pdbx_seq_one_letter_code
_entity_poly.pdbx_strand_id
1 'polypeptide(L)'
;MAFWFILLLAIASLSTVHAQPPTTEGYVSIDCGISSNTNYTDETTNIPYVSDDGFIDTGRTTPSPPTTQTPRSRNNYRLFEAFQMDLGIATH
;
A
#
# COMPACT_ATOMS: atom_id res chain seq x y z
N MET A 1 10.04 -36.29 24.84
CA MET A 1 10.59 -35.14 24.08
C MET A 1 9.90 -34.94 22.74
N ALA A 2 9.73 -35.98 21.91
CA ALA A 2 9.05 -35.89 20.61
C ALA A 2 7.58 -35.40 20.66
N PHE A 3 6.84 -35.73 21.72
CA PHE A 3 5.44 -35.33 21.88
C PHE A 3 5.22 -33.80 21.82
N TRP A 4 6.13 -33.04 22.45
CA TRP A 4 6.08 -31.58 22.46
C TRP A 4 6.33 -30.99 21.07
N PHE A 5 7.24 -31.58 20.29
CA PHE A 5 7.48 -31.16 18.90
C PHE A 5 6.28 -31.41 18.00
N ILE A 6 5.59 -32.54 18.16
CA ILE A 6 4.37 -32.85 17.41
C ILE A 6 3.23 -31.89 17.78
N LEU A 7 3.09 -31.55 19.08
CA LEU A 7 2.11 -30.59 19.55
C LEU A 7 2.36 -29.18 18.99
N LEU A 8 3.61 -28.73 18.97
CA LEU A 8 3.99 -27.42 18.41
C LEU A 8 3.73 -27.34 16.90
N LEU A 9 4.04 -28.40 16.14
CA LEU A 9 3.76 -28.49 14.71
C LEU A 9 2.24 -28.47 14.43
N ALA A 10 1.46 -29.16 15.25
CA ALA A 10 0.01 -29.14 15.14
C ALA A 10 -0.54 -27.72 15.34
N ILE A 11 -0.14 -27.00 16.40
CA ILE A 11 -0.63 -25.64 16.67
C ILE A 11 -0.18 -24.65 15.59
N ALA A 12 1.06 -24.77 15.09
CA ALA A 12 1.56 -23.92 14.00
C ALA A 12 0.80 -24.11 12.68
N SER A 13 0.22 -25.29 12.45
CA SER A 13 -0.60 -25.54 11.25
C SER A 13 -2.00 -24.90 11.30
N LEU A 14 -2.46 -24.48 12.49
CA LEU A 14 -3.75 -23.78 12.66
C LEU A 14 -3.66 -22.26 12.45
N SER A 15 -2.46 -21.67 12.33
CA SER A 15 -2.34 -20.24 12.04
C SER A 15 -2.58 -19.95 10.57
N THR A 16 -3.84 -19.72 10.22
CA THR A 16 -4.24 -19.14 8.93
C THR A 16 -3.94 -17.64 8.94
N VAL A 17 -2.90 -17.23 8.22
CA VAL A 17 -2.69 -15.80 7.89
C VAL A 17 -3.71 -15.47 6.80
N HIS A 18 -4.77 -14.75 7.18
CA HIS A 18 -5.74 -14.25 6.22
C HIS A 18 -5.13 -13.02 5.53
N ALA A 19 -4.57 -13.22 4.34
CA ALA A 19 -4.39 -12.12 3.41
C ALA A 19 -5.77 -11.74 2.87
N GLN A 20 -6.07 -10.44 2.81
CA GLN A 20 -7.30 -9.99 2.13
C GLN A 20 -7.26 -10.48 0.69
N PRO A 21 -8.33 -11.13 0.19
CA PRO A 21 -8.39 -11.51 -1.21
C PRO A 21 -8.26 -10.24 -2.07
N PRO A 22 -7.68 -10.34 -3.29
CA PRO A 22 -7.52 -9.22 -4.21
C PRO A 22 -8.87 -8.82 -4.85
N THR A 23 -9.89 -8.63 -4.02
CA THR A 23 -11.20 -8.13 -4.40
C THR A 23 -11.23 -6.66 -4.03
N THR A 24 -11.49 -5.77 -4.98
CA THR A 24 -11.61 -4.31 -4.77
C THR A 24 -12.73 -3.89 -3.81
N GLU A 25 -13.53 -4.84 -3.34
CA GLU A 25 -14.60 -4.64 -2.38
C GLU A 25 -14.00 -4.43 -0.98
N GLY A 26 -13.89 -3.16 -0.56
CA GLY A 26 -13.55 -2.79 0.82
C GLY A 26 -12.13 -2.26 1.07
N TYR A 27 -11.29 -2.09 0.04
CA TYR A 27 -10.02 -1.38 0.17
C TYR A 27 -9.67 -0.58 -1.11
N VAL A 28 -8.84 0.45 -0.95
CA VAL A 28 -8.25 1.22 -2.05
C VAL A 28 -6.73 1.17 -1.94
N SER A 29 -6.03 0.81 -3.03
CA SER A 29 -4.58 0.85 -3.08
C SER A 29 -4.13 2.15 -3.75
N ILE A 30 -3.42 2.99 -3.00
CA ILE A 30 -2.99 4.31 -3.45
C ILE A 30 -1.48 4.28 -3.71
N ASP A 31 -1.06 4.69 -4.90
CA ASP A 31 0.36 4.91 -5.23
C ASP A 31 0.68 6.41 -5.12
N CYS A 32 1.51 6.77 -4.12
CA CYS A 32 1.93 8.14 -3.84
C CYS A 32 3.11 8.64 -4.70
N GLY A 33 3.44 7.89 -5.75
CA GLY A 33 4.56 8.14 -6.64
C GLY A 33 4.20 8.07 -8.11
N ILE A 34 2.92 7.94 -8.47
CA ILE A 34 2.46 7.96 -9.88
C ILE A 34 1.96 9.34 -10.31
N SER A 35 1.82 9.54 -11.62
CA SER A 35 1.31 10.80 -12.16
C SER A 35 -0.09 11.11 -11.66
N SER A 36 -0.36 12.39 -11.52
CA SER A 36 -1.68 12.92 -11.19
C SER A 36 -2.77 12.33 -12.10
N ASN A 37 -3.90 11.96 -11.51
CA ASN A 37 -5.07 11.40 -12.24
C ASN A 37 -4.75 10.15 -13.09
N THR A 38 -3.73 9.38 -12.74
CA THR A 38 -3.43 8.11 -13.40
C THR A 38 -3.70 6.93 -12.47
N ASN A 39 -4.22 5.85 -13.04
CA ASN A 39 -4.52 4.59 -12.36
C ASN A 39 -4.00 3.43 -13.21
N TYR A 40 -3.65 2.31 -12.58
CA TYR A 40 -3.22 1.11 -13.29
C TYR A 40 -3.49 -0.14 -12.45
N THR A 41 -3.57 -1.30 -13.09
CA THR A 41 -3.58 -2.59 -12.39
C THR A 41 -2.20 -3.22 -12.51
N ASP A 42 -1.61 -3.60 -11.39
CA ASP A 42 -0.31 -4.28 -11.40
C ASP A 42 -0.45 -5.67 -12.05
N GLU A 43 0.32 -5.94 -13.09
CA GLU A 43 0.18 -7.16 -13.90
C GLU A 43 0.57 -8.44 -13.13
N THR A 44 1.39 -8.31 -12.08
CA THR A 44 1.89 -9.46 -11.31
C THR A 44 0.91 -9.86 -10.21
N THR A 45 0.39 -8.87 -9.50
CA THR A 45 -0.47 -9.06 -8.33
C THR A 45 -1.96 -8.90 -8.64
N ASN A 46 -2.30 -8.32 -9.79
CA ASN A 46 -3.65 -7.97 -10.22
C ASN A 46 -4.36 -6.99 -9.27
N ILE A 47 -3.59 -6.19 -8.52
CA ILE A 47 -4.10 -5.17 -7.60
C ILE A 47 -4.25 -3.84 -8.37
N PRO A 48 -5.43 -3.20 -8.34
CA PRO A 48 -5.60 -1.88 -8.93
C PRO A 48 -5.08 -0.79 -8.00
N TYR A 49 -4.25 0.08 -8.56
CA TYR A 49 -3.68 1.25 -7.91
C TYR A 49 -4.27 2.54 -8.49
N VAL A 50 -4.55 3.49 -7.60
CA VAL A 50 -5.01 4.85 -7.93
C VAL A 50 -4.01 5.89 -7.47
N SER A 51 -3.99 7.06 -8.11
CA SER A 51 -3.13 8.18 -7.70
C SER A 51 -3.56 8.75 -6.35
N ASP A 52 -2.59 9.23 -5.58
CA ASP A 52 -2.79 9.92 -4.31
C ASP A 52 -3.51 11.27 -4.45
N ASP A 53 -3.48 11.91 -5.62
CA ASP A 53 -4.05 13.23 -5.91
C ASP A 53 -5.51 13.46 -5.43
N GLY A 54 -6.34 12.40 -5.37
CA GLY A 54 -7.74 12.49 -4.93
C GLY A 54 -7.97 12.21 -3.44
N PHE A 55 -6.92 11.87 -2.68
CA PHE A 55 -7.02 11.39 -1.29
C PHE A 55 -6.27 12.27 -0.29
N ILE A 56 -5.44 13.19 -0.79
CA ILE A 56 -4.57 14.05 0.01
C ILE A 56 -4.62 15.50 -0.48
N ASP A 57 -5.09 16.39 0.38
CA ASP A 57 -5.02 17.84 0.14
C ASP A 57 -3.71 18.45 0.67
N THR A 58 -2.83 17.62 1.24
CA THR A 58 -1.62 18.05 1.95
C THR A 58 -0.40 17.27 1.47
N GLY A 59 0.80 17.84 1.68
CA GLY A 59 2.07 17.21 1.31
C GLY A 59 3.04 18.22 0.72
N ARG A 60 4.32 18.14 1.11
CA ARG A 60 5.36 19.05 0.59
C ARG A 60 6.27 18.30 -0.37
N THR A 61 6.36 18.82 -1.58
CA THR A 61 7.35 18.36 -2.56
C THR A 61 8.74 18.85 -2.16
N THR A 62 9.66 17.93 -1.87
CA THR A 62 11.05 18.23 -1.55
C THR A 62 11.97 17.64 -2.61
N PRO A 63 13.04 18.35 -3.03
CA PRO A 63 14.02 17.79 -3.95
C PRO A 63 14.63 16.52 -3.38
N SER A 64 14.80 15.50 -4.22
CA SER A 64 15.50 14.29 -3.81
C SER A 64 16.96 14.61 -3.49
N PRO A 65 17.57 14.00 -2.44
CA PRO A 65 19.00 14.01 -2.31
C PRO A 65 19.63 13.47 -3.60
N PRO A 66 20.78 14.02 -4.02
CA PRO A 66 21.43 13.69 -5.29
C PRO A 66 21.84 12.21 -5.40
N THR A 67 21.84 11.48 -4.29
CA THR A 67 22.35 10.10 -4.18
C THR A 67 21.27 9.02 -4.24
N THR A 68 19.99 9.37 -4.28
CA THR A 68 18.87 8.40 -4.20
C THR A 68 18.06 8.38 -5.51
N GLN A 69 18.72 8.40 -6.65
CA GLN A 69 18.08 8.19 -7.95
C GLN A 69 18.04 6.70 -8.27
N THR A 70 17.04 5.99 -7.76
CA THR A 70 16.64 4.69 -8.32
C THR A 70 15.83 4.92 -9.60
N PRO A 71 15.68 3.94 -10.51
CA PRO A 71 14.91 4.09 -11.74
C PRO A 71 13.44 4.51 -11.53
N ARG A 72 12.92 4.37 -10.31
CA ARG A 72 11.58 4.83 -9.90
C ARG A 72 11.59 6.08 -9.01
N SER A 73 12.76 6.58 -8.65
CA SER A 73 12.89 7.80 -7.86
C SER A 73 12.63 9.00 -8.76
N ARG A 74 11.55 9.70 -8.45
CA ARG A 74 11.22 10.98 -9.07
C ARG A 74 12.20 12.03 -8.52
N ASN A 75 12.52 13.07 -9.31
CA ASN A 75 13.43 14.15 -8.89
C ASN A 75 13.02 14.84 -7.57
N ASN A 76 11.77 14.66 -7.13
CA ASN A 76 11.26 15.16 -5.88
C ASN A 76 10.47 14.07 -5.13
N TYR A 77 10.60 14.03 -3.81
CA TYR A 77 9.71 13.26 -2.93
C TYR A 77 8.52 14.12 -2.53
N ARG A 78 7.37 13.49 -2.29
CA ARG A 78 6.29 14.11 -1.53
C ARG A 78 6.38 13.60 -0.09
N LEU A 79 6.65 14.50 0.85
CA LEU A 79 6.64 14.18 2.28
C LEU A 79 5.25 14.48 2.84
N PHE A 80 4.69 13.47 3.51
CA PHE A 80 3.43 13.57 4.25
C PHE A 80 3.75 13.54 5.75
N GLU A 81 3.64 14.68 6.41
CA GLU A 81 3.84 14.79 7.86
C GLU A 81 2.71 14.09 8.63
N ALA A 82 1.54 13.93 8.01
CA ALA A 82 0.45 13.07 8.43
C ALA A 82 -0.40 12.70 7.20
N PHE A 83 -0.72 11.41 7.00
CA PHE A 83 -1.69 10.99 5.98
C PHE A 83 -3.09 11.26 6.52
N GLN A 84 -3.61 12.46 6.27
CA GLN A 84 -5.00 12.79 6.56
C GLN A 84 -5.83 12.23 5.41
N MET A 85 -6.28 10.97 5.51
CA MET A 85 -7.36 10.50 4.63
C MET A 85 -8.58 11.34 4.94
N ASP A 86 -9.08 12.09 3.97
CA ASP A 86 -10.42 12.62 4.08
C ASP A 86 -11.37 11.43 3.96
N LEU A 87 -11.84 10.91 5.10
CA LEU A 87 -12.88 9.89 5.15
C LEU A 87 -14.21 10.54 4.76
N GLY A 88 -14.33 10.90 3.48
CA GLY A 88 -15.61 11.13 2.83
C GLY A 88 -16.34 9.80 2.76
N ILE A 89 -17.03 9.44 3.85
CA ILE A 89 -18.03 8.36 3.83
C ILE A 89 -19.06 8.77 2.77
N ALA A 90 -18.96 8.20 1.58
CA ALA A 90 -20.03 8.23 0.60
C ALA A 90 -21.15 7.35 1.17
N THR A 91 -22.01 7.93 2.00
CA THR A 91 -23.32 7.36 2.29
C THR A 91 -24.13 7.40 1.00
N HIS A 92 -24.35 6.24 0.40
CA HIS A 92 -25.56 5.95 -0.36
C HIS A 92 -25.92 4.48 -0.30
#